data_AF-A0A944CBY3-F1
#
_entry.id   AF-A0A944CBY3-F1
#
_cell.length_a   1.000
_cell.length_b   1.000
_cell.length_c   1.000
_cell.angle_alpha   90.00
_cell.angle_beta   90.00
_cell.angle_gamma   90.00
#
_symmetry.space_group_name_H-M   'P 1'
#
loop_
_entity.id
_entity.type
_entity.pdbx_description
1 polymer ?
#
loop_
_entity_poly.entity_id
_entity_poly.type
_entity_poly.pdbx_seq_one_letter_code
_entity_poly.pdbx_strand_id
1 'polypeptide(L)'
;MNRGLKSFALVCLFSAVTIGTALAGEVVIANAEAVQQNGQWRFSVTLRHDDTGWDHYADLWQVVTPDGDILGERVLAHPHVNEQPFTRSLGGIRIPDDISKVIIRARDTVHGDAEETFEVTLTR
;
A
#
# COMPACT_ATOMS: atom_id res chain seq x y z
N MET A 1 74.53 -17.81 12.09
CA MET A 1 73.91 -19.12 11.84
C MET A 1 72.51 -19.10 12.43
N ASN A 2 71.45 -19.12 11.58
CA ASN A 2 70.11 -19.71 11.76
C ASN A 2 69.34 -19.48 13.10
N ARG A 3 68.06 -19.08 13.22
CA ARG A 3 66.82 -19.13 12.40
C ARG A 3 65.88 -18.04 12.98
N GLY A 4 64.95 -17.37 12.30
CA GLY A 4 63.94 -17.84 11.36
C GLY A 4 62.71 -18.42 12.08
N LEU A 5 61.71 -17.58 12.42
CA LEU A 5 60.30 -18.03 12.53
C LEU A 5 59.36 -16.85 12.28
N LYS A 6 58.63 -16.92 11.16
CA LYS A 6 57.56 -15.99 10.78
C LYS A 6 56.24 -16.59 11.28
N SER A 7 55.57 -15.94 12.22
CA SER A 7 54.23 -16.34 12.66
C SER A 7 53.18 -15.78 11.70
N PHE A 8 52.46 -16.68 11.03
CA PHE A 8 51.25 -16.43 10.25
C PHE A 8 50.08 -16.46 11.24
N ALA A 9 49.38 -15.35 11.43
CA ALA A 9 48.11 -15.33 12.17
C ALA A 9 46.97 -15.16 11.16
N LEU A 10 46.14 -16.20 11.10
CA LEU A 10 44.94 -16.36 10.30
C LEU A 10 43.90 -15.29 10.66
N VAL A 11 43.53 -14.44 9.69
CA VAL A 11 42.38 -13.53 9.82
C VAL A 11 41.13 -14.29 9.38
N CYS A 12 40.32 -14.73 10.34
CA CYS A 12 38.98 -15.24 10.07
C CYS A 12 38.06 -14.05 9.71
N LEU A 13 37.78 -13.88 8.43
CA LEU A 13 36.78 -12.94 7.93
C LEU A 13 35.39 -13.48 8.28
N PHE A 14 34.79 -13.00 9.37
CA PHE A 14 33.36 -13.21 9.65
C PHE A 14 32.56 -12.31 8.70
N SER A 15 32.10 -12.88 7.59
CA SER A 15 31.10 -12.23 6.75
C SER A 15 29.77 -12.24 7.49
N ALA A 16 29.38 -11.10 8.07
CA ALA A 16 28.04 -10.91 8.61
C ALA A 16 27.04 -10.94 7.45
N VAL A 17 26.31 -12.04 7.32
CA VAL A 17 25.11 -12.10 6.48
C VAL A 17 24.03 -11.32 7.22
N THR A 18 23.79 -10.09 6.79
CA THR A 18 22.60 -9.35 7.22
C THR A 18 21.40 -9.98 6.53
N ILE A 19 20.64 -10.78 7.28
CA ILE A 19 19.31 -11.19 6.88
C ILE A 19 18.43 -9.93 6.97
N GLY A 20 18.26 -9.23 5.86
CA GLY A 20 17.28 -8.17 5.77
C GLY A 20 15.90 -8.81 5.85
N THR A 21 15.23 -8.68 6.98
CA THR A 21 13.77 -8.85 7.01
C THR A 21 13.21 -7.74 6.13
N ALA A 22 12.64 -8.09 4.98
CA ALA A 22 11.85 -7.15 4.20
C ALA A 22 10.64 -6.80 5.07
N LEU A 23 10.69 -5.65 5.75
CA LEU A 23 9.51 -5.03 6.31
C LEU A 23 8.69 -4.59 5.10
N ALA A 24 7.51 -5.15 4.92
CA ALA A 24 6.57 -4.60 3.96
C ALA A 24 6.33 -3.13 4.33
N GLY A 25 6.46 -2.22 3.36
CA GLY A 25 6.15 -0.81 3.57
C GLY A 25 4.64 -0.57 3.62
N GLU A 26 4.22 0.66 3.92
CA GLU A 26 2.81 1.06 3.88
C GLU A 26 2.17 0.80 2.50
N VAL A 27 0.84 0.63 2.49
CA VAL A 27 0.08 0.44 1.25
C VAL A 27 0.14 1.69 0.37
N VAL A 28 0.42 1.49 -0.92
CA VAL A 28 0.48 2.56 -1.93
C VAL A 28 -0.72 2.51 -2.85
N ILE A 29 -1.35 3.66 -3.09
CA ILE A 29 -2.38 3.82 -4.11
C ILE A 29 -1.71 4.15 -5.45
N ALA A 30 -1.57 3.14 -6.31
CA ALA A 30 -0.89 3.29 -7.59
C ALA A 30 -1.75 3.98 -8.66
N ASN A 31 -3.08 3.87 -8.58
CA ASN A 31 -4.02 4.58 -9.46
C ASN A 31 -5.42 4.60 -8.83
N ALA A 32 -6.24 5.60 -9.20
CA ALA A 32 -7.67 5.59 -8.91
C ALA A 32 -8.45 6.23 -10.06
N GLU A 33 -9.51 5.54 -10.51
CA GLU A 33 -10.41 5.99 -11.55
C GLU A 33 -11.84 6.10 -11.02
N ALA A 34 -12.57 7.12 -11.45
CA ALA A 34 -13.97 7.33 -11.10
C ALA A 34 -14.82 7.44 -12.37
N VAL A 35 -15.93 6.71 -12.39
CA VAL A 35 -16.90 6.74 -13.50
C VAL A 35 -18.30 6.92 -12.93
N GLN A 36 -19.07 7.83 -13.52
CA GLN A 36 -20.47 8.02 -13.15
C GLN A 36 -21.35 6.93 -13.79
N GLN A 37 -22.25 6.35 -13.00
CA GLN A 37 -23.22 5.32 -13.39
C GLN A 37 -24.56 5.61 -12.72
N ASN A 38 -25.60 5.93 -13.51
CA ASN A 38 -26.96 6.18 -13.03
C ASN A 38 -27.03 7.20 -11.87
N GLY A 39 -26.31 8.33 -11.99
CA GLY A 39 -26.27 9.37 -10.97
C GLY A 39 -25.49 9.02 -9.69
N GLN A 40 -24.80 7.88 -9.68
CA GLN A 40 -23.87 7.46 -8.61
C GLN A 40 -22.48 7.27 -9.20
N TRP A 41 -21.48 7.11 -8.35
CA TRP A 41 -20.09 6.90 -8.76
C TRP A 41 -19.65 5.46 -8.52
N ARG A 42 -18.83 4.97 -9.44
CA ARG A 42 -18.02 3.76 -9.29
C ARG A 42 -16.55 4.16 -9.29
N PHE A 43 -15.83 3.73 -8.27
CA PHE A 43 -14.39 3.88 -8.16
C PHE A 43 -13.71 2.54 -8.41
N SER A 44 -12.58 2.57 -9.12
CA SER A 44 -11.64 1.46 -9.26
C SER A 44 -10.29 1.94 -8.77
N VAL A 45 -9.80 1.32 -7.69
CA VAL A 45 -8.56 1.72 -7.02
C VAL A 45 -7.56 0.60 -7.18
N THR A 46 -6.38 0.94 -7.69
CA THR A 46 -5.23 0.05 -7.85
C THR A 46 -4.27 0.28 -6.70
N LEU A 47 -4.00 -0.77 -5.94
CA LEU A 47 -3.14 -0.76 -4.76
C LEU A 47 -1.89 -1.58 -5.03
N ARG A 48 -0.82 -1.24 -4.32
CA ARG A 48 0.39 -2.04 -4.19
C ARG A 48 0.79 -2.10 -2.72
N HIS A 49 1.04 -3.30 -2.23
CA HIS A 49 1.56 -3.52 -0.88
C HIS A 49 2.36 -4.83 -0.88
N ASP A 50 3.42 -4.90 -0.09
CA ASP A 50 4.28 -6.08 0.01
C ASP A 50 3.67 -7.11 0.97
N ASP A 51 2.44 -7.56 0.70
CA ASP A 51 1.70 -8.48 1.56
C ASP A 51 2.56 -9.69 1.97
N THR A 52 2.68 -9.96 3.27
CA THR A 52 3.42 -11.13 3.80
C THR A 52 2.49 -12.26 4.24
N GLY A 53 1.22 -12.18 3.86
CA GLY A 53 0.16 -13.08 4.30
C GLY A 53 -0.78 -12.37 5.28
N TRP A 54 -1.43 -13.15 6.15
CA TRP A 54 -2.41 -12.62 7.09
C TRP A 54 -1.81 -11.72 8.18
N ASP A 55 -0.49 -11.76 8.36
CA ASP A 55 0.21 -10.96 9.36
C ASP A 55 0.35 -9.49 8.94
N HIS A 56 0.42 -9.21 7.63
CA HIS A 56 0.60 -7.87 7.10
C HIS A 56 0.10 -7.78 5.66
N TYR A 57 -1.04 -7.11 5.46
CA TYR A 57 -1.62 -6.91 4.14
C TYR A 57 -2.45 -5.63 4.07
N ALA A 58 -2.64 -5.11 2.85
CA ALA A 58 -3.58 -4.03 2.60
C ALA A 58 -5.02 -4.51 2.82
N ASP A 59 -5.74 -3.90 3.77
CA ASP A 59 -7.05 -4.40 4.23
C ASP A 59 -8.22 -3.45 3.94
N LEU A 60 -7.93 -2.21 3.52
CA LEU A 60 -8.95 -1.19 3.28
C LEU A 60 -8.53 -0.16 2.24
N TRP A 61 -9.51 0.35 1.51
CA TRP A 61 -9.45 1.71 0.97
C TRP A 61 -10.81 2.40 1.08
N GLN A 62 -10.78 3.73 1.14
CA GLN A 62 -11.97 4.56 1.33
C GLN A 62 -12.00 5.72 0.34
N VAL A 63 -13.20 6.16 -0.01
CA VAL A 63 -13.46 7.43 -0.70
C VAL A 63 -13.91 8.43 0.36
N VAL A 64 -13.20 9.55 0.49
CA VAL A 64 -13.52 10.59 1.46
C VAL A 64 -13.67 11.97 0.81
N THR A 65 -14.45 12.84 1.43
CA THR A 65 -14.50 14.27 1.06
C THR A 65 -13.17 14.96 1.37
N PRO A 66 -12.89 16.14 0.81
CA PRO A 66 -11.73 16.94 1.19
C PRO A 66 -11.67 17.28 2.69
N ASP A 67 -12.82 17.34 3.35
CA ASP A 67 -12.93 17.60 4.80
C ASP A 67 -12.78 16.34 5.66
N GLY A 68 -12.68 15.15 5.03
CA GLY A 68 -12.42 13.87 5.70
C GLY A 68 -13.64 13.00 5.96
N ASP A 69 -14.84 13.38 5.51
CA ASP A 69 -16.05 12.56 5.65
C ASP A 69 -16.00 11.33 4.75
N ILE A 70 -16.33 10.16 5.29
CA ILE A 70 -16.33 8.91 4.53
C ILE A 70 -17.59 8.81 3.66
N LEU A 71 -17.39 8.71 2.34
CA LEU A 71 -18.44 8.52 1.34
C LEU A 71 -18.63 7.04 0.99
N GLY A 72 -17.58 6.23 1.13
CA GLY A 72 -17.63 4.80 0.90
C GLY A 72 -16.35 4.09 1.34
N GLU A 73 -16.48 2.81 1.67
CA GLU A 73 -15.39 1.97 2.15
C GLU A 73 -15.38 0.63 1.40
N ARG A 74 -14.18 0.18 1.04
CA ARG A 74 -13.95 -1.12 0.44
C ARG A 74 -12.97 -1.93 1.27
N VAL A 75 -13.51 -2.88 2.02
CA VAL A 75 -12.73 -3.89 2.74
C VAL A 75 -12.10 -4.88 1.77
N LEU A 76 -10.83 -5.21 2.02
CA LEU A 76 -10.04 -6.21 1.31
C LEU A 76 -9.87 -7.41 2.24
N ALA A 77 -10.63 -8.48 2.00
CA ALA A 77 -10.83 -9.55 2.97
C ALA A 77 -9.73 -10.63 2.99
N HIS A 78 -8.68 -10.48 2.19
CA HIS A 78 -7.59 -11.45 2.12
C HIS A 78 -6.29 -10.81 1.60
N PRO A 79 -5.13 -11.39 1.90
CA PRO A 79 -3.86 -11.00 1.30
C PRO A 79 -3.81 -11.27 -0.22
N HIS A 80 -3.03 -10.46 -0.91
CA HIS A 80 -2.76 -10.43 -2.35
C HIS A 80 -1.25 -10.64 -2.64
N VAL A 81 -0.57 -11.51 -1.89
CA VAL A 81 0.88 -11.78 -2.01
C VAL A 81 1.36 -12.01 -3.46
N ASN A 82 0.55 -12.71 -4.27
CA ASN A 82 0.89 -13.07 -5.65
C ASN A 82 0.14 -12.24 -6.71
N GLU A 83 -0.56 -11.18 -6.32
CA GLU A 83 -1.38 -10.34 -7.19
C GLU A 83 -1.01 -8.88 -6.90
N GLN A 84 0.11 -8.41 -7.45
CA GLN A 84 0.57 -7.03 -7.25
C GLN A 84 1.00 -6.38 -8.58
N PRO A 85 0.55 -5.14 -8.88
CA PRO A 85 -0.52 -4.44 -8.18
C PRO A 85 -1.89 -5.11 -8.42
N PHE A 86 -2.86 -4.87 -7.55
CA PHE A 86 -4.23 -5.35 -7.71
C PHE A 86 -5.24 -4.20 -7.69
N THR A 87 -6.35 -4.37 -8.41
CA THR A 87 -7.42 -3.38 -8.47
C THR A 87 -8.68 -3.94 -7.85
N ARG A 88 -9.35 -3.14 -7.00
CA ARG A 88 -10.70 -3.44 -6.51
C ARG A 88 -11.60 -2.24 -6.72
N SER A 89 -12.87 -2.50 -6.97
CA SER A 89 -13.86 -1.45 -7.23
C SER A 89 -14.95 -1.39 -6.16
N LEU A 90 -15.51 -0.20 -5.98
CA LEU A 90 -16.71 0.07 -5.19
C LEU A 90 -17.66 0.92 -6.01
N GLY A 91 -18.93 0.52 -6.09
CA GLY A 91 -19.98 1.25 -6.80
C GLY A 91 -21.08 1.74 -5.87
N GLY A 92 -21.97 2.59 -6.40
CA GLY A 92 -23.11 3.10 -5.64
C GLY A 92 -22.77 4.24 -4.69
N ILE A 93 -21.62 4.90 -4.88
CA ILE A 93 -21.20 6.01 -4.03
C ILE A 93 -21.95 7.26 -4.47
N ARG A 94 -22.71 7.87 -3.55
CA ARG A 94 -23.39 9.14 -3.78
C ARG A 94 -22.46 10.27 -3.39
N ILE A 95 -22.24 11.21 -4.30
CA ILE A 95 -21.38 12.37 -4.07
C ILE A 95 -22.18 13.62 -4.43
N PRO A 96 -22.39 14.54 -3.47
CA PRO A 96 -23.04 15.83 -3.69
C PRO A 96 -22.47 16.62 -4.88
N ASP A 97 -23.32 17.34 -5.61
CA ASP A 97 -22.95 18.01 -6.87
C ASP A 97 -21.97 19.17 -6.71
N ASP A 98 -21.86 19.72 -5.50
CA ASP A 98 -20.89 20.75 -5.09
C ASP A 98 -19.49 20.18 -4.82
N ILE A 99 -19.35 18.86 -4.65
CA ILE A 99 -18.05 18.20 -4.50
C ILE A 99 -17.52 17.82 -5.88
N SER A 100 -16.42 18.44 -6.31
CA SER A 100 -15.73 18.18 -7.59
C SER A 100 -14.48 17.31 -7.45
N LYS A 101 -14.06 17.01 -6.22
CA LYS A 101 -12.87 16.22 -5.91
C LYS A 101 -13.12 15.37 -4.68
N VAL A 102 -12.55 14.18 -4.67
CA VAL A 102 -12.49 13.30 -3.50
C VAL A 102 -11.08 12.82 -3.28
N ILE A 103 -10.82 12.32 -2.08
CA ILE A 103 -9.53 11.76 -1.70
C ILE A 103 -9.73 10.25 -1.50
N ILE A 104 -8.82 9.46 -2.03
CA ILE A 104 -8.69 8.04 -1.71
C ILE A 104 -7.61 7.89 -0.65
N ARG A 105 -7.92 7.17 0.43
CA ARG A 105 -6.95 6.72 1.42
C ARG A 105 -6.98 5.21 1.54
N ALA A 106 -5.85 4.62 1.91
CA ALA A 106 -5.69 3.19 2.05
C ALA A 106 -5.14 2.83 3.43
N ARG A 107 -5.35 1.59 3.85
CA ARG A 107 -4.92 1.05 5.13
C ARG A 107 -4.27 -0.32 4.96
N ASP A 108 -3.29 -0.61 5.80
CA ASP A 108 -2.80 -1.96 6.02
C ASP A 108 -2.96 -2.38 7.49
N THR A 109 -2.87 -3.68 7.75
CA THR A 109 -3.15 -4.27 9.07
C THR A 109 -2.12 -3.91 10.15
N VAL A 110 -0.94 -3.37 9.81
CA VAL A 110 0.16 -3.15 10.75
C VAL A 110 0.39 -1.67 11.01
N HIS A 111 0.48 -0.86 9.96
CA HIS A 111 0.72 0.59 10.05
C HIS A 111 -0.58 1.38 10.22
N GLY A 112 -1.73 0.79 9.87
CA GLY A 112 -2.99 1.53 9.83
C GLY A 112 -3.10 2.36 8.56
N ASP A 113 -3.64 3.57 8.68
CA ASP A 113 -3.89 4.43 7.53
C ASP A 113 -2.55 4.91 6.95
N ALA A 114 -2.35 4.73 5.65
CA ALA A 114 -1.17 5.21 4.96
C ALA A 114 -1.15 6.75 4.90
N GLU A 115 0.04 7.35 4.99
CA GLU A 115 0.19 8.81 4.86
C GLU A 115 -0.12 9.29 3.44
N GLU A 116 0.20 8.46 2.43
CA GLU A 116 -0.04 8.78 1.02
C GLU A 116 -1.53 8.64 0.68
N THR A 117 -2.06 9.67 0.02
CA THR A 117 -3.43 9.70 -0.48
C THR A 117 -3.46 10.02 -1.96
N PHE A 118 -4.59 9.72 -2.62
CA PHE A 118 -4.76 9.94 -4.05
C PHE A 118 -5.99 10.83 -4.31
N GLU A 119 -5.78 12.02 -4.87
CA GLU A 119 -6.89 12.91 -5.26
C GLU A 119 -7.51 12.44 -6.58
N VAL A 120 -8.84 12.34 -6.61
CA VAL A 120 -9.60 12.07 -7.84
C VAL A 120 -10.49 13.26 -8.15
N THR A 121 -10.29 13.88 -9.31
CA THR A 121 -11.21 14.90 -9.84
C THR A 121 -12.42 14.21 -10.48
N LEU A 122 -13.61 14.65 -10.10
CA LEU A 122 -14.88 14.15 -10.59
C LEU A 122 -15.34 14.97 -11.79
N THR A 123 -15.22 14.40 -12.98
CA THR A 123 -15.73 15.02 -14.21
C THR A 123 -17.20 14.63 -14.38
N ARG A 124 -18.09 15.60 -14.20
CA ARG A 124 -19.54 15.50 -14.46
C ARG A 124 -19.87 15.90 -15.90
#